data_AF-A0A5J6RHN8-F1
#
_entry.id   AF-A0A5J6RHN8-F1
#
_cell.length_a   1.000
_cell.length_b   1.000
_cell.length_c   1.000
_cell.angle_alpha   90.00
_cell.angle_beta   90.00
_cell.angle_gamma   90.00
#
_symmetry.space_group_name_H-M   'P 1'
#
loop_
_entity.id
_entity.type
_entity.pdbx_description
1 polymer ?
#
loop_
_entity_poly.entity_id
_entity_poly.type
_entity_poly.pdbx_seq_one_letter_code
_entity_poly.pdbx_strand_id
1 'polypeptide(L)' 'MKKKRSGLGIFVLVVILSLLATIYFSYYVTNVLFGDNSLQTYNSLKYKKEYLENEILRLQKENAYLQKEYFELKNLEPEE' A
#
# COMPACT_ATOMS: atom_id res chain seq x y z
N MET A 1 -0.04 -35.77 -49.69
CA MET A 1 -0.97 -35.21 -48.68
C MET A 1 -0.40 -34.99 -47.26
N LYS A 2 0.93 -34.87 -47.02
CA LYS A 2 1.49 -34.76 -45.65
C LYS A 2 1.77 -33.33 -45.14
N LYS A 3 1.70 -32.29 -45.99
CA LYS A 3 2.15 -30.92 -45.65
C LYS A 3 1.16 -30.10 -44.79
N LYS A 4 -0.11 -30.51 -44.71
CA LYS A 4 -1.18 -29.74 -44.03
C LYS A 4 -1.20 -29.91 -42.50
N ARG A 5 -0.60 -30.98 -41.97
CA ARG A 5 -0.60 -31.29 -40.52
C ARG A 5 0.40 -30.45 -39.70
N SER A 6 1.45 -29.89 -40.30
CA SER A 6 2.44 -29.10 -39.55
C SER A 6 1.92 -27.72 -39.16
N GLY A 7 1.10 -27.09 -40.02
CA GLY A 7 0.52 -25.77 -39.74
C GLY A 7 -0.45 -25.79 -38.55
N LEU A 8 -1.26 -26.85 -38.42
CA LEU A 8 -2.18 -27.00 -37.29
C LEU A 8 -1.43 -27.20 -35.96
N GLY A 9 -0.36 -28.00 -35.97
CA GLY A 9 0.46 -28.23 -34.77
C GLY A 9 1.17 -26.96 -34.29
N ILE A 10 1.72 -26.17 -35.21
CA ILE A 10 2.35 -24.88 -34.90
C ILE A 10 1.31 -23.90 -34.36
N PHE A 11 0.12 -23.82 -34.97
CA PHE A 11 -0.96 -22.96 -34.48
C PHE A 11 -1.39 -23.33 -33.06
N VAL A 12 -1.62 -24.62 -32.77
CA VAL A 12 -1.97 -25.08 -31.42
C VAL A 12 -0.87 -24.74 -30.41
N LEU A 13 0.40 -24.91 -30.78
CA LEU A 13 1.53 -24.56 -29.91
C LEU A 13 1.60 -23.05 -29.62
N VAL A 14 1.38 -22.20 -30.62
CA VAL A 14 1.32 -20.74 -30.43
C VAL A 14 0.16 -20.36 -29.51
N VAL A 15 -1.01 -20.96 -29.69
CA VAL A 15 -2.17 -20.71 -28.83
C VAL A 15 -1.86 -21.10 -27.38
N ILE A 16 -1.28 -22.28 -27.14
CA ILE A 16 -0.91 -22.73 -25.80
C ILE A 16 0.12 -21.78 -25.17
N LEU A 17 1.16 -21.38 -25.91
CA LEU A 17 2.16 -20.43 -25.42
C LEU A 17 1.56 -19.07 -25.10
N SER A 18 0.66 -18.55 -25.96
CA SER A 18 -0.03 -17.29 -25.69
C SER A 18 -0.90 -17.36 -24.44
N LEU A 19 -1.54 -18.50 -24.18
CA LEU A 19 -2.36 -18.70 -23.00
C LEU A 19 -1.50 -18.70 -21.73
N LEU A 20 -0.38 -19.45 -21.75
CA LEU A 20 0.58 -19.49 -20.64
C LEU A 20 1.20 -18.12 -20.38
N ALA A 21 1.58 -17.39 -21.43
CA ALA A 21 2.11 -16.05 -21.31
C ALA A 21 1.08 -15.08 -20.70
N THR A 22 -0.19 -15.18 -21.11
CA THR A 22 -1.27 -14.36 -20.56
C THR A 22 -1.49 -14.64 -19.07
N ILE A 23 -1.51 -15.90 -18.65
CA ILE A 23 -1.66 -16.29 -17.25
C ILE A 23 -0.48 -15.76 -16.42
N TYR A 24 0.75 -15.97 -16.91
CA TYR A 24 1.96 -15.50 -16.24
C TYR A 24 1.96 -13.97 -16.09
N PHE A 25 1.62 -13.26 -17.16
CA PHE A 25 1.55 -11.80 -17.14
C PHE A 25 0.46 -11.29 -16.18
N SER A 26 -0.72 -11.91 -16.19
CA SER A 26 -1.80 -11.57 -15.26
C SER A 26 -1.39 -11.75 -13.81
N TYR A 27 -0.70 -12.85 -13.49
CA TYR A 27 -0.17 -13.09 -12.14
C TYR A 27 0.85 -12.01 -11.74
N TYR A 28 1.79 -11.69 -12.62
CA TYR A 28 2.82 -10.67 -12.37
C TYR A 28 2.20 -9.29 -12.12
N VAL A 29 1.30 -8.84 -13.00
CA VAL A 29 0.61 -7.54 -12.87
C VAL A 29 -0.19 -7.46 -11.58
N THR A 30 -0.90 -8.53 -11.22
CA THR A 30 -1.68 -8.58 -9.98
C THR A 30 -0.77 -8.43 -8.76
N ASN A 31 0.37 -9.12 -8.73
CA ASN A 31 1.31 -9.02 -7.61
C ASN A 31 1.94 -7.63 -7.50
N VAL A 32 2.29 -6.99 -8.63
CA VAL A 32 2.88 -5.64 -8.64
C VAL A 32 1.87 -4.57 -8.19
N LEU A 33 0.60 -4.69 -8.60
CA LEU A 33 -0.42 -3.69 -8.29
C LEU A 33 -1.11 -3.91 -6.93
N PHE A 34 -1.25 -5.16 -6.49
CA PHE A 34 -2.07 -5.53 -5.32
C PHE A 34 -1.42 -6.53 -4.34
N GLY A 35 -0.20 -7.01 -4.58
CA GLY A 35 0.54 -7.86 -3.63
C GLY A 35 1.11 -7.12 -2.41
N ASP A 36 1.87 -7.81 -1.58
CA ASP A 36 2.37 -7.26 -0.30
C ASP A 36 3.31 -6.07 -0.50
N ASN A 37 4.18 -6.14 -1.51
CA ASN A 37 5.08 -5.05 -1.91
C ASN A 37 4.51 -4.18 -3.03
N SER A 38 3.18 -4.11 -3.12
CA SER A 38 2.51 -3.42 -4.22
C SER A 38 2.42 -1.91 -4.05
N LEU A 39 2.04 -1.27 -5.15
CA LEU A 39 1.69 0.14 -5.17
C LEU A 39 0.55 0.48 -4.19
N GLN A 40 -0.44 -0.41 -4.04
CA GLN A 40 -1.54 -0.20 -3.09
C GLN A 40 -1.02 -0.17 -1.65
N THR A 41 -0.18 -1.13 -1.25
CA THR A 41 0.43 -1.16 0.08
C THR A 41 1.29 0.08 0.32
N TYR A 42 2.12 0.45 -0.65
CA TYR A 42 2.94 1.66 -0.57
C TYR A 42 2.10 2.91 -0.32
N ASN A 43 1.01 3.11 -1.09
CA ASN A 43 0.14 4.27 -0.93
C ASN A 43 -0.55 4.27 0.44
N SER A 44 -1.04 3.12 0.90
CA SER A 44 -1.64 2.98 2.23
C SER A 44 -0.65 3.38 3.33
N LEU A 45 0.60 2.90 3.23
CA LEU A 45 1.65 3.21 4.19
C LEU A 45 2.03 4.69 4.16
N LYS A 46 2.09 5.30 2.96
CA LYS A 46 2.35 6.73 2.77
C LYS A 46 1.28 7.58 3.45
N TYR A 47 0.00 7.30 3.21
CA TYR A 47 -1.09 8.05 3.85
C TYR A 47 -1.13 7.85 5.36
N LYS A 48 -0.89 6.62 5.83
CA LYS A 48 -0.80 6.33 7.27
C LYS A 48 0.34 7.11 7.92
N LYS A 49 1.50 7.20 7.27
CA LYS A 49 2.63 8.00 7.73
C LYS A 49 2.24 9.48 7.85
N GLU A 50 1.68 10.07 6.80
CA GLU A 50 1.26 11.47 6.78
C GLU A 50 0.22 11.78 7.87
N TYR A 51 -0.75 10.88 8.08
CA TYR A 51 -1.70 10.98 9.17
C TYR A 51 -1.01 10.99 10.55
N LEU A 52 -0.10 10.05 10.79
CA LEU A 52 0.61 9.96 12.06
C LEU A 52 1.52 11.17 12.33
N GLU A 53 2.17 11.71 11.30
CA GLU A 53 2.98 12.93 11.43
C GLU A 53 2.12 14.13 11.85
N ASN A 54 0.93 14.28 11.25
CA ASN A 54 -0.02 15.32 11.67
C ASN A 54 -0.54 15.10 13.09
N GLU A 55 -0.81 13.85 13.46
CA GLU A 55 -1.30 13.51 14.80
C GLU A 55 -0.26 13.79 15.89
N ILE A 56 1.02 13.55 15.61
CA ILE A 56 2.12 13.93 16.50
C ILE A 56 2.10 15.45 16.76
N LEU A 57 1.98 16.27 15.71
CA LEU A 57 1.92 17.72 15.85
C LEU A 57 0.70 18.18 16.65
N ARG A 58 -0.47 17.57 16.39
CA ARG A 58 -1.70 17.83 17.13
C ARG A 58 -1.53 17.55 18.62
N LEU A 59 -1.03 16.37 18.95
CA LEU A 59 -0.80 15.93 20.33
C LEU A 59 0.24 16.78 21.05
N GLN A 60 1.31 17.20 20.36
CA GLN A 60 2.30 18.12 20.94
C GLN A 60 1.69 19.46 21.33
N LYS A 61 0.84 20.03 20.46
CA LYS A 61 0.14 21.28 20.73
C LYS A 61 -0.86 21.14 21.88
N GLU A 62 -1.61 20.05 21.91
CA GLU A 62 -2.56 19.74 22.98
C GLU A 62 -1.83 19.54 24.31
N ASN A 63 -0.71 18.82 24.32
CA ASN A 63 0.11 18.63 25.52
C ASN A 63 0.66 19.95 26.05
N ALA A 64 1.17 20.85 25.17
CA ALA A 64 1.63 22.17 25.60
C ALA A 64 0.50 23.04 26.18
N TYR A 65 -0.70 22.96 25.61
CA TYR A 65 -1.88 23.66 26.13
C TYR A 65 -2.27 23.14 27.52
N LEU A 66 -2.38 21.81 27.66
CA LEU A 66 -2.73 21.16 28.93
C LEU A 66 -1.68 21.40 30.01
N GLN A 67 -0.39 21.41 29.67
CA GLN A 67 0.68 21.75 30.61
C GLN A 67 0.54 23.18 31.13
N LYS A 68 0.20 24.13 30.25
CA LYS A 68 -0.04 25.51 30.67
C LYS A 68 -1.22 25.60 31.64
N GLU A 69 -2.35 24.99 31.29
CA GLU A 69 -3.55 24.98 32.14
C GLU A 69 -3.26 24.31 33.50
N TYR A 70 -2.53 23.20 33.50
CA TYR A 70 -2.08 22.52 34.72
C TYR A 70 -1.24 23.44 35.62
N PHE A 71 -0.30 24.20 35.06
CA PHE A 71 0.49 25.15 35.84
C PHE A 71 -0.33 26.33 36.38
N GLU A 72 -1.29 26.83 35.60
CA GLU A 72 -2.20 27.90 36.04
C GLU A 72 -3.06 27.43 37.22
N LEU A 73 -3.62 26.23 37.15
CA LEU A 73 -4.40 25.62 38.23
C LEU A 73 -3.55 25.38 39.47
N LYS A 74 -2.34 24.82 39.32
CA LYS A 74 -1.43 24.57 40.45
C LYS A 74 -1.01 25.86 41.17
N ASN A 75 -0.87 26.97 40.45
CA ASN A 75 -0.58 28.28 41.05
C ASN A 75 -1.78 28.90 41.79
N LEU A 76 -2.99 28.40 41.54
CA LEU A 76 -4.22 28.83 42.24
C LEU A 76 -4.51 27.97 43.47
N GLU A 77 -3.87 26.82 43.61
CA GLU A 77 -3.95 25.98 44.80
C GLU A 77 -3.12 26.63 45.93
N PRO A 78 -3.67 26.84 47.13
CA PRO A 78 -2.90 27.37 48.25
C PRO A 78 -1.77 26.40 48.59
N GLU A 79 -0.55 26.92 48.79
CA GLU A 79 0.55 26.10 49.28
C GLU A 79 0.19 25.57 50.69
N GLU A 80 0.31 24.25 50.90
CA GLU A 80 0.15 23.60 52.21
C GLU A 80 1.24 24.03 53.21
#